data_AF-A0A847JVG9-F1
#
_entry.id   AF-A0A847JVG9-F1
#
_cell.length_a   1.000
_cell.length_b   1.000
_cell.length_c   1.000
_cell.angle_alpha   90.00
_cell.angle_beta   90.00
_cell.angle_gamma   90.00
#
_symmetry.space_group_name_H-M   'P 1'
#
loop_
_entity.id
_entity.type
_entity.pdbx_description
1 polymer ?
#
loop_
_entity_poly.entity_id
_entity_poly.type
_entity_poly.pdbx_seq_one_letter_code
_entity_poly.pdbx_strand_id
1 'polypeptide(L)'
;MDEVRKRLEERRPVRLVATQVVEAGVDLDFPFVMRALGPLDRIVQAAGRCNREGRMDGLGECLIFELEGSGSPRGWYRTGIGLAHTMVTEDVTTLDHPTRIGAYFRDLFTLTSTDARAIQRYRDDLAFASVAEKFRIIPDGSLDVIVRAYGHSGPSGLLAVPVEGRGVRWYREIARYSVGLPRYEVQRMEREGTITLEKGGVRVYEGVYDSLVGIGRGDEPDPADLIADTGSEERRPL
;
A
#
# COMPACT_ATOMS: atom_id res chain seq x y z
N MET A 1 15.71 4.18 -8.99
CA MET A 1 16.55 3.60 -7.92
C MET A 1 18.03 3.85 -8.15
N ASP A 2 18.51 3.77 -9.39
CA ASP A 2 19.93 4.04 -9.72
C ASP A 2 20.39 5.45 -9.33
N GLU A 3 19.55 6.46 -9.52
CA GLU A 3 19.86 7.84 -9.08
C GLU A 3 20.00 7.98 -7.56
N VAL A 4 19.19 7.26 -6.78
CA VAL A 4 19.27 7.26 -5.31
C VAL A 4 20.57 6.60 -4.87
N ARG A 5 20.90 5.43 -5.45
CA ARG A 5 22.15 4.71 -5.17
C ARG A 5 23.36 5.58 -5.47
N LYS A 6 23.40 6.19 -6.66
CA LYS A 6 24.49 7.07 -7.09
C LYS A 6 24.68 8.25 -6.13
N ARG A 7 23.59 8.90 -5.70
CA ARG A 7 23.70 10.02 -4.74
C ARG A 7 24.18 9.59 -3.36
N LEU A 8 23.77 8.40 -2.89
CA LEU A 8 24.26 7.83 -1.63
C LEU A 8 25.77 7.52 -1.71
N GLU A 9 26.23 6.93 -2.82
CA GLU A 9 27.66 6.66 -3.08
C GLU A 9 28.47 7.98 -3.15
N GLU A 10 27.92 9.02 -3.77
CA GLU A 10 28.50 10.36 -3.85
C GLU A 10 28.41 11.17 -2.53
N ARG A 11 27.85 10.59 -1.45
CA ARG A 11 27.60 11.26 -0.16
C ARG A 11 26.83 12.58 -0.27
N ARG A 12 25.91 12.66 -1.25
CA ARG A 12 25.07 13.84 -1.44
C ARG A 12 23.81 13.72 -0.58
N PRO A 13 23.23 14.84 -0.11
CA PRO A 13 21.96 14.81 0.60
C PRO A 13 20.87 14.15 -0.26
N VAL A 14 20.22 13.12 0.30
CA VAL A 14 19.07 12.44 -0.31
C VAL A 14 17.93 12.43 0.70
N ARG A 15 16.76 12.91 0.25
CA ARG A 15 15.49 12.70 0.94
C ARG A 15 14.69 11.71 0.09
N LEU A 16 14.33 10.58 0.66
CA LEU A 16 13.58 9.53 -0.02
C LEU A 16 12.22 9.35 0.68
N VAL A 17 11.16 9.59 -0.05
CA VAL A 17 9.80 9.23 0.36
C VAL A 17 9.40 7.99 -0.42
N ALA A 18 9.02 6.93 0.29
CA ALA A 18 8.71 5.64 -0.31
C ALA A 18 7.57 4.95 0.42
N THR A 19 6.77 4.19 -0.33
CA THR A 19 5.81 3.24 0.25
C THR A 19 6.53 1.94 0.65
N GLN A 20 5.79 1.03 1.30
CA GLN A 20 6.30 -0.27 1.75
C GLN A 20 6.94 -1.13 0.63
N VAL A 21 6.73 -0.78 -0.65
CA VAL A 21 7.28 -1.49 -1.81
C VAL A 21 8.82 -1.37 -1.89
N VAL A 22 9.41 -0.29 -1.35
CA VAL A 22 10.87 -0.13 -1.33
C VAL A 22 11.53 -1.01 -0.25
N GLU A 23 10.77 -1.49 0.74
CA GLU A 23 11.31 -2.24 1.90
C GLU A 23 11.86 -3.63 1.53
N ALA A 24 11.34 -4.25 0.45
CA ALA A 24 11.69 -5.60 0.01
C ALA A 24 12.59 -5.57 -1.23
N GLY A 25 13.91 -5.47 -1.03
CA GLY A 25 14.90 -5.78 -2.08
C GLY A 25 15.90 -4.67 -2.40
N VAL A 26 15.84 -3.52 -1.72
CA VAL A 26 16.82 -2.44 -1.91
C VAL A 26 17.68 -2.28 -0.66
N ASP A 27 19.00 -2.32 -0.86
CA ASP A 27 19.98 -2.05 0.18
C ASP A 27 20.18 -0.54 0.32
N LEU A 28 19.51 0.04 1.32
CA LEU A 28 19.59 1.46 1.65
C LEU A 28 20.04 1.61 3.10
N ASP A 29 20.95 2.56 3.32
CA ASP A 29 21.43 2.96 4.63
C ASP A 29 21.29 4.48 4.77
N PHE A 30 20.58 4.92 5.81
CA PHE A 30 20.33 6.34 6.08
C PHE A 30 20.69 6.71 7.52
N PRO A 31 21.18 7.93 7.78
CA PRO A 31 21.43 8.40 9.14
C PRO A 31 20.15 8.68 9.94
N PHE A 32 19.04 8.92 9.23
CA PHE A 32 17.74 9.25 9.81
C PHE A 32 16.62 8.61 9.00
N VAL A 33 15.67 7.98 9.68
CA VAL A 33 14.49 7.33 9.09
C VAL A 33 13.24 7.85 9.79
N MET A 34 12.21 8.18 9.02
CA MET A 34 10.87 8.48 9.55
C MET A 34 9.91 7.40 9.11
N ARG A 35 9.12 6.85 10.03
CA ARG A 35 8.13 5.82 9.74
C ARG A 35 6.81 6.11 10.41
N ALA A 36 5.74 6.16 9.63
CA ALA A 36 4.39 6.19 10.20
C ALA A 36 4.16 4.91 11.01
N LEU A 37 3.39 4.96 12.10
CA LEU A 37 3.10 3.80 12.94
C LEU A 37 2.52 2.65 12.09
N GLY A 38 2.98 1.44 12.36
CA GLY A 38 2.61 0.23 11.64
C GLY A 38 2.72 -1.01 12.53
N PRO A 39 2.46 -2.21 11.98
CA PRO A 39 2.80 -3.46 12.64
C PRO A 39 4.28 -3.50 13.05
N LEU A 40 4.61 -4.17 14.17
CA LEU A 40 5.95 -4.16 14.78
C LEU A 40 7.05 -4.57 13.80
N ASP A 41 6.82 -5.59 12.98
CA ASP A 41 7.77 -6.06 11.97
C ASP A 41 8.18 -4.97 10.99
N ARG A 42 7.24 -4.10 10.61
CA ARG A 42 7.50 -2.98 9.70
C ARG A 42 8.28 -1.87 10.36
N ILE A 43 8.04 -1.62 11.64
CA ILE A 43 8.82 -0.64 12.42
C ILE A 43 10.27 -1.12 12.52
N VAL A 44 10.49 -2.36 12.95
CA VAL A 44 11.83 -2.95 13.09
C VAL A 44 12.55 -3.02 11.74
N GLN A 45 11.84 -3.38 10.66
CA GLN A 45 12.42 -3.42 9.32
C GLN A 45 12.86 -2.03 8.83
N ALA A 46 12.08 -0.98 9.09
CA ALA A 46 12.44 0.40 8.76
C ALA A 46 13.63 0.89 9.60
N ALA A 47 13.61 0.61 10.92
CA ALA A 47 14.72 0.93 11.82
C ALA A 47 16.03 0.24 11.41
N GLY A 48 15.96 -0.99 10.89
CA GLY A 48 17.11 -1.73 10.35
C GLY A 48 17.72 -1.13 9.06
N ARG A 49 17.14 -0.07 8.50
CA ARG A 49 17.73 0.74 7.42
C ARG A 49 18.44 1.98 7.94
N CYS A 50 18.39 2.22 9.25
CA CYS A 50 19.03 3.35 9.88
C CYS A 50 20.41 2.94 10.41
N ASN A 51 21.46 3.60 9.94
CA ASN A 51 22.87 3.28 10.23
C ASN A 51 23.17 1.76 10.12
N ARG A 52 22.62 1.13 9.08
CA ARG A 52 22.68 -0.31 8.84
C ARG A 52 24.12 -0.82 8.76
N GLU A 53 25.01 -0.05 8.14
CA GLU A 53 26.42 -0.43 7.96
C GLU A 53 27.32 0.07 9.11
N GLY A 54 26.75 0.76 10.11
CA GLY A 54 27.50 1.25 11.27
C GLY A 54 28.57 2.28 10.93
N ARG A 55 28.39 3.04 9.83
CA ARG A 55 29.40 3.97 9.31
C ARG A 55 29.43 5.32 10.03
N MET A 56 28.45 5.59 10.90
CA MET A 56 28.37 6.82 11.68
C MET A 56 29.17 6.71 12.98
N ASP A 57 29.75 7.83 13.42
CA ASP A 57 30.41 7.95 14.74
C ASP A 57 29.40 7.98 15.92
N GLY A 58 28.18 7.48 15.70
CA GLY A 58 27.05 7.49 16.63
C GLY A 58 25.91 6.59 16.15
N LEU A 59 24.78 6.65 16.86
CA LEU A 59 23.57 5.91 16.47
C LEU A 59 22.84 6.66 15.35
N GLY A 60 22.23 5.89 14.45
CA GLY A 60 21.19 6.41 13.57
C GLY A 60 19.90 6.63 14.35
N GLU A 61 19.04 7.52 13.86
CA GLU A 61 17.76 7.84 14.51
C GLU A 61 16.57 7.40 13.64
N CYS A 62 15.66 6.64 14.24
CA CYS A 62 14.40 6.23 13.63
C CYS A 62 13.23 6.88 14.38
N LEU A 63 12.57 7.83 13.74
CA LEU A 63 11.40 8.52 14.27
C LEU A 63 10.12 7.79 13.86
N ILE A 64 9.35 7.31 14.85
CA ILE A 64 8.02 6.76 14.64
C ILE A 64 7.00 7.87 14.86
N PHE A 65 6.10 8.08 13.89
CA PHE A 65 5.06 9.10 13.98
C PHE A 65 3.68 8.54 13.70
N GLU A 66 2.64 9.18 14.24
CA GLU A 66 1.25 8.84 13.96
C GLU A 66 0.61 9.91 13.08
N LEU A 67 -0.18 9.47 12.11
CA LEU A 67 -0.93 10.36 11.24
C LEU A 67 -2.33 10.58 11.83
N GLU A 68 -2.65 11.84 12.12
CA GLU A 68 -4.00 12.23 12.54
C GLU A 68 -5.02 11.86 11.47
N GLY A 69 -6.13 11.22 11.87
CA GLY A 69 -7.22 10.84 10.96
C GLY A 69 -6.92 9.66 10.03
N SER A 70 -5.75 9.02 10.13
CA SER A 70 -5.41 7.90 9.26
C SER A 70 -6.22 6.63 9.60
N GLY A 71 -6.89 6.08 8.58
CA GLY A 71 -7.56 4.79 8.69
C GLY A 71 -6.57 3.63 8.59
N SER A 72 -6.61 2.69 9.53
CA SER A 72 -5.79 1.47 9.44
C SER A 72 -6.50 0.38 8.62
N PRO A 73 -5.78 -0.32 7.72
CA PRO A 73 -6.30 -1.49 7.02
C PRO A 73 -6.96 -2.48 7.98
N ARG A 74 -8.10 -3.05 7.57
CA ARG A 74 -8.89 -3.95 8.42
C ARG A 74 -8.18 -5.28 8.68
N GLY A 75 -8.65 -6.02 9.68
CA GLY A 75 -8.16 -7.35 10.02
C GLY A 75 -6.87 -7.31 10.83
N TRP A 76 -5.94 -8.24 10.54
CA TRP A 76 -4.70 -8.43 11.30
C TRP A 76 -3.83 -7.17 11.36
N TYR A 77 -3.90 -6.31 10.32
CA TYR A 77 -3.09 -5.10 10.25
C TYR A 77 -3.49 -4.09 11.33
N ARG A 78 -4.79 -3.91 11.57
CA ARG A 78 -5.30 -3.07 12.67
C ARG A 78 -4.91 -3.62 14.03
N THR A 79 -5.04 -4.93 14.24
CA THR A 79 -4.61 -5.59 15.48
C THR A 79 -3.11 -5.41 15.70
N GLY A 80 -2.30 -5.58 14.65
CA GLY A 80 -0.85 -5.40 14.68
C GLY A 80 -0.43 -3.97 15.03
N ILE A 81 -1.10 -2.96 14.45
CA ILE A 81 -0.88 -1.55 14.83
C ILE A 81 -1.20 -1.33 16.31
N GLY A 82 -2.34 -1.83 16.79
CA GLY A 82 -2.74 -1.66 18.20
C GLY A 82 -1.73 -2.27 19.17
N LEU A 83 -1.26 -3.48 18.89
CA LEU A 83 -0.21 -4.13 19.70
C LEU A 83 1.11 -3.35 19.64
N ALA A 84 1.53 -2.93 18.44
CA ALA A 84 2.77 -2.17 18.26
C ALA A 84 2.72 -0.81 18.97
N HIS A 85 1.58 -0.11 18.91
CA HIS A 85 1.37 1.15 19.63
C HIS A 85 1.62 0.99 21.13
N THR A 86 1.01 -0.03 21.76
CA THR A 86 1.22 -0.33 23.17
C THR A 86 2.71 -0.54 23.47
N MET A 87 3.39 -1.35 22.66
CA MET A 87 4.81 -1.64 22.86
C MET A 87 5.71 -0.40 22.72
N VAL A 88 5.43 0.46 21.73
CA VAL A 88 6.15 1.73 21.52
C VAL A 88 5.96 2.66 22.71
N THR A 89 4.74 2.74 23.23
CA THR A 89 4.38 3.61 24.37
C THR A 89 4.99 3.11 25.68
N GLU A 90 5.07 1.79 25.87
CA GLU A 90 5.69 1.17 27.04
C GLU A 90 7.20 1.43 27.08
N ASP A 91 7.89 1.11 25.99
CA ASP A 91 9.33 1.27 25.85
C ASP A 91 9.75 1.10 24.39
N VAL A 92 10.08 2.19 23.70
CA VAL A 92 10.52 2.15 22.31
C VAL A 92 11.92 1.53 22.13
N THR A 93 12.76 1.54 23.18
CA THR A 93 14.17 1.17 23.07
C THR A 93 14.38 -0.34 23.00
N THR A 94 13.38 -1.13 23.38
CA THR A 94 13.48 -2.59 23.43
C THR A 94 12.66 -3.31 22.34
N LEU A 95 12.17 -2.59 21.32
CA LEU A 95 11.28 -3.15 20.29
C LEU A 95 11.88 -4.27 19.45
N ASP A 96 13.21 -4.31 19.32
CA ASP A 96 13.97 -5.32 18.59
C ASP A 96 14.35 -6.53 19.47
N HIS A 97 14.03 -6.51 20.77
CA HIS A 97 14.36 -7.62 21.66
C HIS A 97 13.56 -8.88 21.26
N PRO A 98 14.23 -10.04 21.10
CA PRO A 98 13.57 -11.27 20.66
C PRO A 98 12.39 -11.71 21.52
N THR A 99 12.44 -11.43 22.84
CA THR A 99 11.36 -11.73 23.78
C THR A 99 10.11 -10.91 23.51
N ARG A 100 10.27 -9.62 23.18
CA ARG A 100 9.17 -8.69 22.87
C ARG A 100 8.60 -8.97 21.48
N ILE A 101 9.44 -9.23 20.49
CA ILE A 101 9.00 -9.68 19.16
C ILE A 101 8.19 -10.98 19.27
N GLY A 102 8.69 -11.95 20.06
CA GLY A 102 7.99 -13.21 20.28
C GLY A 102 6.64 -13.03 20.96
N ALA A 103 6.54 -12.13 21.95
CA ALA A 103 5.28 -11.79 22.61
C ALA A 103 4.29 -11.14 21.64
N TYR A 104 4.74 -10.15 20.87
CA TYR A 104 3.94 -9.49 19.84
C TYR A 104 3.29 -10.49 18.88
N PHE A 105 4.08 -11.40 18.31
CA PHE A 105 3.54 -12.35 17.33
C PHE A 105 2.61 -13.39 17.97
N ARG A 106 2.88 -13.84 19.20
CA ARG A 106 1.94 -14.70 19.93
C ARG A 106 0.59 -14.01 20.08
N ASP A 107 0.59 -12.77 20.58
CA ASP A 107 -0.65 -12.02 20.81
C ASP A 107 -1.36 -11.71 19.49
N LEU A 108 -0.61 -11.33 18.45
CA LEU A 108 -1.16 -11.09 17.11
C LEU A 108 -1.87 -12.34 16.57
N PHE A 109 -1.24 -13.52 16.66
CA PHE A 109 -1.84 -14.76 16.18
C PHE A 109 -3.00 -15.25 17.06
N THR A 110 -3.00 -14.93 18.35
CA THR A 110 -4.14 -15.23 19.25
C THR A 110 -5.33 -14.31 18.97
N LEU A 111 -5.09 -13.04 18.69
CA LEU A 111 -6.13 -12.03 18.49
C LEU A 111 -6.64 -11.94 17.04
N THR A 112 -6.07 -12.72 16.12
CA THR A 112 -6.46 -12.71 14.71
C THR A 112 -6.89 -14.11 14.25
N SER A 113 -7.90 -14.15 13.37
CA SER A 113 -8.34 -15.41 12.80
C SER A 113 -7.33 -15.89 11.75
N THR A 114 -6.44 -16.80 12.15
CA THR A 114 -5.43 -17.41 11.26
C THR A 114 -6.02 -18.45 10.31
N ASP A 115 -7.23 -18.95 10.58
CA ASP A 115 -7.93 -19.92 9.72
C ASP A 115 -9.42 -19.58 9.53
N ALA A 116 -9.70 -18.35 9.08
CA ALA A 116 -11.07 -17.86 8.90
C ALA A 116 -11.93 -18.72 7.94
N ARG A 117 -11.28 -19.53 7.09
CA ARG A 117 -11.93 -20.40 6.10
C ARG A 117 -11.91 -21.88 6.47
N ALA A 118 -11.50 -22.22 7.69
CA ALA A 118 -11.37 -23.60 8.19
C ALA A 118 -10.54 -24.50 7.25
N ILE A 119 -9.50 -23.94 6.63
CA ILE A 119 -8.60 -24.60 5.71
C ILE A 119 -7.92 -25.80 6.37
N GLN A 120 -7.58 -25.73 7.66
CA GLN A 120 -6.93 -26.84 8.35
C GLN A 120 -7.84 -28.08 8.37
N ARG A 121 -9.15 -27.90 8.61
CA ARG A 121 -10.12 -29.00 8.54
C ARG A 121 -10.12 -29.68 7.17
N TYR A 122 -10.13 -28.91 6.08
CA TYR A 122 -10.08 -29.48 4.73
C TYR A 122 -8.75 -30.18 4.41
N ARG A 123 -7.64 -29.75 5.03
CA ARG A 123 -6.34 -30.42 4.91
C ARG A 123 -6.33 -31.74 5.67
N ASP A 124 -6.88 -31.78 6.87
CA ASP A 124 -7.00 -33.00 7.69
C ASP A 124 -7.88 -34.06 6.98
N ASP A 125 -8.94 -33.60 6.30
CA ASP A 125 -9.83 -34.44 5.50
C ASP A 125 -9.26 -34.81 4.10
N LEU A 126 -8.03 -34.39 3.77
CA LEU A 126 -7.40 -34.57 2.45
C LEU A 126 -8.25 -34.05 1.27
N ALA A 127 -9.11 -33.06 1.51
CA ALA A 127 -10.04 -32.48 0.53
C ALA A 127 -9.35 -31.44 -0.37
N PHE A 128 -8.36 -31.89 -1.17
CA PHE A 128 -7.47 -31.00 -1.94
C PHE A 128 -8.19 -30.04 -2.89
N ALA A 129 -9.28 -30.47 -3.54
CA ALA A 129 -10.08 -29.59 -4.40
C ALA A 129 -10.71 -28.43 -3.61
N SER A 130 -11.25 -28.71 -2.41
CA SER A 130 -11.82 -27.69 -1.52
C SER A 130 -10.75 -26.75 -0.96
N VAL A 131 -9.56 -27.27 -0.63
CA VAL A 131 -8.42 -26.44 -0.23
C VAL A 131 -8.03 -25.49 -1.38
N ALA A 132 -7.88 -25.98 -2.61
CA ALA A 132 -7.51 -25.15 -3.76
C ALA A 132 -8.53 -24.05 -4.07
N GLU A 133 -9.83 -24.33 -3.87
CA GLU A 133 -10.88 -23.34 -4.07
C GLU A 133 -10.90 -22.28 -2.95
N LYS A 134 -10.82 -22.72 -1.70
CA LYS A 134 -11.03 -21.89 -0.50
C LYS A 134 -9.78 -21.19 -0.01
N PHE A 135 -8.60 -21.80 -0.15
CA PHE A 135 -7.34 -21.16 0.19
C PHE A 135 -6.91 -20.22 -0.93
N ARG A 136 -7.22 -18.93 -0.78
CA ARG A 136 -6.70 -17.88 -1.66
C ARG A 136 -5.92 -16.89 -0.82
N ILE A 137 -4.62 -16.78 -1.10
CA ILE A 137 -3.72 -15.82 -0.45
C ILE A 137 -4.22 -14.38 -0.64
N ILE A 138 -4.81 -14.09 -1.81
CA ILE A 138 -5.50 -12.83 -2.10
C ILE A 138 -7.00 -13.12 -2.12
N PRO A 139 -7.78 -12.69 -1.10
CA PRO A 139 -9.19 -13.05 -0.92
C PRO A 139 -10.09 -12.61 -2.06
N ASP A 140 -9.83 -11.42 -2.59
CA ASP A 140 -10.61 -10.74 -3.62
C ASP A 140 -9.72 -10.49 -4.83
N GLY A 141 -10.14 -10.99 -5.99
CA GLY A 141 -9.58 -10.52 -7.26
C GLY A 141 -9.92 -9.04 -7.45
N SER A 142 -9.01 -8.29 -8.04
CA SER A 142 -9.34 -6.98 -8.61
C SER A 142 -10.33 -7.18 -9.76
N LEU A 143 -11.30 -6.28 -9.88
CA LEU A 143 -12.12 -6.15 -11.07
C LEU A 143 -11.57 -5.00 -11.90
N ASP A 144 -11.46 -5.23 -13.21
CA ASP A 144 -11.05 -4.19 -14.14
C ASP A 144 -12.20 -3.21 -14.36
N VAL A 145 -11.87 -1.93 -14.21
CA VAL A 145 -12.78 -0.81 -14.43
C VAL A 145 -12.15 0.13 -15.43
N ILE A 146 -12.87 0.42 -16.52
CA ILE A 146 -12.44 1.35 -17.55
C ILE A 146 -12.68 2.78 -17.08
N VAL A 147 -11.65 3.60 -17.08
CA VAL A 147 -11.76 5.00 -16.70
C VAL A 147 -12.12 5.84 -17.93
N ARG A 148 -13.28 6.51 -17.92
CA ARG A 148 -13.70 7.35 -19.05
C ARG A 148 -12.81 8.58 -19.24
N ALA A 149 -12.41 9.23 -18.14
CA ALA A 149 -11.56 10.42 -18.15
C ALA A 149 -10.07 10.07 -17.95
N TYR A 150 -9.57 9.01 -18.60
CA TYR A 150 -8.20 8.56 -18.42
C TYR A 150 -7.22 9.38 -19.26
N GLY A 151 -6.39 10.19 -18.61
CA GLY A 151 -5.46 11.10 -19.28
C GLY A 151 -6.18 12.15 -20.15
N HIS A 152 -5.49 12.69 -21.15
CA HIS A 152 -6.00 13.80 -21.97
C HIS A 152 -7.06 13.37 -23.01
N SER A 153 -7.01 12.13 -23.49
CA SER A 153 -7.86 11.67 -24.61
C SER A 153 -8.96 10.69 -24.21
N GLY A 154 -8.78 9.91 -23.14
CA GLY A 154 -9.72 8.88 -22.69
C GLY A 154 -10.08 7.82 -23.76
N PRO A 155 -10.91 6.82 -23.41
CA PRO A 155 -11.42 5.82 -24.36
C PRO A 155 -12.79 6.16 -24.96
N SER A 156 -13.22 7.43 -25.00
CA SER A 156 -14.59 7.79 -25.43
C SER A 156 -14.99 7.22 -26.79
N GLY A 157 -14.07 7.23 -27.77
CA GLY A 157 -14.31 6.64 -29.09
C GLY A 157 -14.44 5.11 -29.06
N LEU A 158 -13.73 4.43 -28.15
CA LEU A 158 -13.86 2.98 -27.95
C LEU A 158 -15.17 2.64 -27.22
N LEU A 159 -15.55 3.41 -26.21
CA LEU A 159 -16.80 3.23 -25.47
C LEU A 159 -18.03 3.46 -26.35
N ALA A 160 -17.94 4.32 -27.37
CA ALA A 160 -19.00 4.57 -28.34
C ALA A 160 -19.25 3.39 -29.32
N VAL A 161 -18.34 2.41 -29.41
CA VAL A 161 -18.52 1.23 -30.26
C VAL A 161 -19.65 0.35 -29.70
N PRO A 162 -20.69 0.03 -30.49
CA PRO A 162 -21.77 -0.87 -30.06
C PRO A 162 -21.24 -2.23 -29.64
N VAL A 163 -21.92 -2.91 -28.71
CA VAL A 163 -21.47 -4.19 -28.14
C VAL A 163 -21.22 -5.23 -29.23
N GLU A 164 -22.05 -5.25 -30.27
CA GLU A 164 -21.96 -6.16 -31.42
C GLU A 164 -20.68 -5.94 -32.24
N GLY A 165 -20.09 -4.74 -32.19
CA GLY A 165 -18.84 -4.39 -32.87
C GLY A 165 -17.58 -4.62 -32.02
N ARG A 166 -17.73 -5.04 -30.76
CA ARG A 166 -16.60 -5.23 -29.83
C ARG A 166 -15.98 -6.61 -30.01
N GLY A 167 -14.87 -6.68 -30.74
CA GLY A 167 -14.06 -7.90 -30.92
C GLY A 167 -12.81 -7.94 -30.04
N VAL A 168 -11.97 -8.95 -30.26
CA VAL A 168 -10.68 -9.14 -29.53
C VAL A 168 -9.79 -7.89 -29.60
N ARG A 169 -9.74 -7.24 -30.77
CA ARG A 169 -8.97 -6.00 -30.96
C ARG A 169 -9.47 -4.88 -30.04
N TRP A 170 -10.79 -4.72 -29.94
CA TRP A 170 -11.41 -3.72 -29.09
C TRP A 170 -11.05 -3.95 -27.62
N TYR A 171 -11.13 -5.19 -27.13
CA TYR A 171 -10.75 -5.53 -25.76
C TYR A 171 -9.28 -5.24 -25.47
N ARG A 172 -8.38 -5.51 -26.42
CA ARG A 172 -6.95 -5.18 -26.28
C ARG A 172 -6.68 -3.67 -26.24
N GLU A 173 -7.44 -2.88 -27.00
CA GLU A 173 -7.29 -1.43 -27.05
C GLU A 173 -7.87 -0.78 -25.79
N ILE A 174 -9.03 -1.23 -25.32
CA ILE A 174 -9.69 -0.63 -24.16
C ILE A 174 -9.01 -0.99 -22.83
N ALA A 175 -8.38 -2.16 -22.72
CA ALA A 175 -7.67 -2.59 -21.51
C ALA A 175 -6.54 -1.62 -21.09
N ARG A 176 -6.05 -0.76 -21.98
CA ARG A 176 -5.05 0.27 -21.65
C ARG A 176 -5.59 1.36 -20.72
N TYR A 177 -6.92 1.45 -20.61
CA TYR A 177 -7.63 2.42 -19.80
C TYR A 177 -8.28 1.75 -18.57
N SER A 178 -7.91 0.50 -18.27
CA SER A 178 -8.45 -0.23 -17.12
C SER A 178 -7.59 -0.03 -15.88
N VAL A 179 -8.25 0.19 -14.75
CA VAL A 179 -7.64 0.14 -13.42
C VAL A 179 -8.26 -1.02 -12.65
N GLY A 180 -7.41 -1.82 -12.01
CA GLY A 180 -7.85 -2.90 -11.14
C GLY A 180 -8.28 -2.35 -9.79
N LEU A 181 -9.55 -2.48 -9.44
CA LEU A 181 -10.08 -2.09 -8.13
C LEU A 181 -10.51 -3.31 -7.31
N PRO A 182 -10.36 -3.29 -5.98
CA PRO A 182 -10.91 -4.33 -5.12
C PRO A 182 -12.42 -4.51 -5.37
N ARG A 183 -12.87 -5.76 -5.41
CA ARG A 183 -14.29 -6.07 -5.69
C ARG A 183 -15.27 -5.33 -4.79
N TYR A 184 -14.98 -5.19 -3.50
CA TYR A 184 -15.85 -4.49 -2.55
C TYR A 184 -16.01 -3.00 -2.89
N GLU A 185 -14.97 -2.38 -3.44
CA GLU A 185 -14.95 -0.98 -3.82
C GLU A 185 -15.75 -0.77 -5.10
N VAL A 186 -15.57 -1.64 -6.09
CA VAL A 186 -16.41 -1.64 -7.30
C VAL A 186 -17.89 -1.79 -6.95
N GLN A 187 -18.24 -2.75 -6.09
CA GLN A 187 -19.63 -2.95 -5.64
C GLN A 187 -20.20 -1.77 -4.85
N ARG A 188 -19.35 -1.01 -4.15
CA ARG A 188 -19.76 0.22 -3.47
C ARG A 188 -20.03 1.32 -4.49
N MET A 189 -19.11 1.54 -5.43
CA MET A 189 -19.20 2.59 -6.44
C MET A 189 -20.29 2.31 -7.49
N GLU A 190 -20.62 1.05 -7.76
CA GLU A 190 -21.80 0.65 -8.55
C GLU A 190 -23.11 1.06 -7.83
N ARG A 191 -23.17 0.95 -6.49
CA ARG A 191 -24.32 1.40 -5.69
C ARG A 191 -24.42 2.92 -5.59
N GLU A 192 -23.28 3.60 -5.55
CA GLU A 192 -23.19 5.06 -5.55
C GLU A 192 -23.41 5.67 -6.95
N GLY A 193 -23.38 4.85 -8.01
CA GLY A 193 -23.60 5.26 -9.41
C GLY A 193 -22.35 5.80 -10.12
N THR A 194 -21.20 5.85 -9.45
CA THR A 194 -19.92 6.32 -10.01
C THR A 194 -19.26 5.29 -10.93
N ILE A 195 -19.63 4.02 -10.81
CA ILE A 195 -19.30 2.97 -11.77
C ILE A 195 -20.60 2.46 -12.39
N THR A 196 -20.61 2.34 -13.72
CA THR A 196 -21.73 1.75 -14.46
C THR A 196 -21.31 0.45 -15.14
N LEU A 197 -22.17 -0.56 -15.12
CA LEU A 197 -21.98 -1.80 -15.86
C LEU A 197 -22.71 -1.70 -17.19
N GLU A 198 -21.96 -1.59 -18.30
CA GLU A 198 -22.54 -1.57 -19.64
C GLU A 198 -23.06 -2.95 -20.04
N LYS A 199 -24.01 -3.00 -20.99
CA LYS A 199 -24.58 -4.24 -21.55
C LYS A 199 -23.54 -5.22 -22.10
N GLY A 200 -22.35 -4.74 -22.46
CA GLY A 200 -21.22 -5.56 -22.91
C GLY A 200 -20.38 -6.17 -21.77
N GLY A 201 -20.79 -6.04 -20.50
CA GLY A 201 -20.07 -6.56 -19.34
C GLY A 201 -18.87 -5.71 -18.90
N VAL A 202 -18.70 -4.53 -19.50
CA VAL A 202 -17.61 -3.60 -19.20
C VAL A 202 -18.06 -2.63 -18.11
N ARG A 203 -17.24 -2.49 -17.07
CA ARG A 203 -17.46 -1.51 -16.02
C ARG A 203 -16.78 -0.20 -16.39
N VAL A 204 -17.50 0.90 -16.32
CA VAL A 204 -16.99 2.22 -16.66
C VAL A 204 -17.08 3.12 -15.44
N TYR A 205 -15.95 3.68 -15.04
CA TYR A 205 -15.85 4.70 -14.01
C TYR A 205 -16.07 6.08 -14.64
N GLU A 206 -17.05 6.80 -14.11
CA GLU A 206 -17.52 8.11 -14.59
C GLU A 206 -16.96 9.28 -13.77
N GLY A 207 -16.17 9.00 -12.73
CA GLY A 207 -15.58 10.04 -11.88
C GLY A 207 -14.25 10.59 -12.42
N VAL A 208 -13.65 11.48 -11.63
CA VAL A 208 -12.36 12.11 -11.94
C VAL A 208 -11.24 11.09 -11.70
N TYR A 209 -10.35 10.98 -12.67
CA TYR A 209 -9.13 10.19 -12.54
C TYR A 209 -7.95 11.13 -12.40
N ASP A 210 -7.26 11.03 -11.28
CA ASP A 210 -6.04 11.78 -11.05
C ASP A 210 -4.84 10.96 -11.54
N SER A 211 -3.91 11.61 -12.25
CA SER A 211 -2.74 10.93 -12.82
C SER A 211 -1.69 10.50 -11.78
N LEU A 212 -1.71 11.10 -10.59
CA LEU A 212 -0.81 10.85 -9.48
C LEU A 212 -1.42 9.87 -8.47
N VAL A 213 -2.66 10.13 -8.03
CA VAL A 213 -3.33 9.34 -6.97
C VAL A 213 -4.34 8.31 -7.50
N GLY A 214 -4.68 8.36 -8.79
CA GLY A 214 -5.55 7.39 -9.45
C GLY A 214 -7.05 7.66 -9.22
N ILE A 215 -7.82 6.58 -9.02
CA ILE A 215 -9.24 6.66 -8.69
C ILE A 215 -9.35 6.93 -7.18
N GLY A 216 -9.57 8.19 -6.80
CA GLY A 216 -9.60 8.63 -5.41
C GLY A 216 -10.93 9.24 -4.99
N ARG A 217 -11.17 9.26 -3.67
CA ARG A 217 -12.19 10.12 -3.05
C ARG A 217 -11.75 11.56 -3.25
N GLY A 218 -12.61 12.44 -3.75
CA GLY A 218 -12.30 13.86 -3.98
C GLY A 218 -11.91 14.68 -2.73
N ASP A 219 -11.75 14.05 -1.57
CA ASP A 219 -11.48 14.68 -0.26
C ASP A 219 -10.36 14.00 0.56
N GLU A 220 -9.64 13.00 0.02
CA GLU A 220 -8.46 12.45 0.73
C GLU A 220 -7.21 13.25 0.31
N PRO A 221 -6.48 13.90 1.26
CA PRO A 221 -5.34 14.74 0.93
C PRO A 221 -4.26 13.92 0.23
N ASP A 222 -3.69 14.49 -0.83
CA ASP A 222 -2.57 13.87 -1.55
C ASP A 222 -1.37 13.76 -0.58
N PRO A 223 -0.74 12.58 -0.43
CA PRO A 223 0.51 12.48 0.29
C PRO A 223 1.61 13.43 -0.24
N ALA A 224 1.52 13.85 -1.51
CA ALA A 224 2.39 14.88 -2.10
C ALA A 224 2.04 16.30 -1.64
N ASP A 225 0.78 16.59 -1.28
CA ASP A 225 0.37 17.89 -0.70
C ASP A 225 0.96 18.10 0.71
N LEU A 226 1.40 17.04 1.38
CA LEU A 226 2.09 17.09 2.67
C LEU A 226 3.59 17.43 2.53
N ILE A 227 4.13 17.43 1.31
CA ILE A 227 5.47 17.96 1.05
C ILE A 227 5.28 19.46 0.87
N ALA A 228 5.31 20.20 1.97
CA ALA A 228 5.37 21.66 1.93
C ALA A 228 6.48 22.06 0.94
N ASP A 229 6.09 22.84 -0.06
CA ASP A 229 7.00 23.53 -0.97
C ASP A 229 7.94 24.36 -0.10
N THR A 230 9.12 23.83 0.20
CA THR A 230 10.21 24.63 0.78
C THR A 230 10.75 25.54 -0.32
N GLY A 231 9.92 26.49 -0.71
CA GLY A 231 10.33 27.71 -1.34
C GLY A 231 11.26 28.44 -0.38
N SER A 232 12.51 28.59 -0.80
CA SER A 232 13.33 29.76 -0.52
C SER A 232 13.12 30.45 0.83
N GLU A 233 13.71 29.92 1.90
CA GLU A 233 14.06 30.76 3.05
C GLU A 233 15.56 30.70 3.34
N GLU A 234 16.06 31.89 3.62
CA GLU A 234 17.45 32.30 3.65
C GLU A 234 18.32 31.48 4.59
N ARG A 235 19.56 31.27 4.15
CA ARG A 235 20.70 30.99 5.02
C ARG A 235 20.71 32.02 6.16
N ARG A 236 20.56 31.57 7.41
CA ARG A 236 21.15 32.27 8.56
C ARG A 236 22.27 31.42 9.15
N PRO A 237 23.48 31.98 9.33
CA PRO A 237 24.56 31.28 9.99
C PRO A 237 24.36 31.39 11.50
N LEU A 238 24.65 30.31 12.22
CA LEU A 238 25.48 30.28 13.44
C LEU A 238 26.05 28.86 13.58
#